data_AF-A0AAD5R6C8-F1
#
_entry.id   AF-A0AAD5R6C8-F1
#
_cell.length_a   1.000
_cell.length_b   1.000
_cell.length_c   1.000
_cell.angle_alpha   90.00
_cell.angle_beta   90.00
_cell.angle_gamma   90.00
#
_symmetry.space_group_name_H-M   'P 1'
#
loop_
_entity.id
_entity.type
_entity.pdbx_description
1 polymer ?
#
loop_
_entity_poly.entity_id
_entity_poly.type
_entity_poly.pdbx_seq_one_letter_code
_entity_poly.pdbx_strand_id
1 'polypeptide(L)' 'MREVCDLLTDAGIEQDNGKPHMDKKTKNNSEELDGAKVPPHPAYSPNFAPSDYGLFDHCDTF' A
#
# COMPACT_ATOMS: atom_id res chain seq x y z
N MET A 1 18.16 -10.03 -15.09
CA MET A 1 18.60 -8.98 -14.15
C MET A 1 17.89 -7.65 -14.36
N ARG A 2 17.54 -7.24 -15.59
CA ARG A 2 16.81 -5.98 -15.85
C ARG A 2 15.28 -6.08 -15.68
N GLU A 3 14.68 -7.22 -16.03
CA GLU A 3 13.22 -7.44 -15.95
C GLU A 3 12.64 -7.44 -14.52
N VAL A 4 13.42 -7.87 -13.51
CA VAL A 4 12.99 -7.85 -12.09
C VAL A 4 12.99 -6.44 -11.51
N CYS A 5 13.85 -5.55 -12.04
CA CYS A 5 13.87 -4.14 -11.63
C CYS A 5 12.71 -3.36 -12.24
N ASP A 6 12.28 -3.69 -13.47
CA ASP A 6 11.10 -3.07 -14.09
C ASP A 6 9.80 -3.47 -13.35
N LEU A 7 9.73 -4.67 -12.75
CA LEU A 7 8.64 -5.11 -11.87
C LEU A 7 8.57 -4.34 -10.53
N LEU A 8 9.72 -3.85 -10.06
CA LEU A 8 9.86 -3.02 -8.85
C LEU A 8 9.77 -1.52 -9.14
N THR A 9 9.76 -1.10 -10.41
CA THR A 9 9.68 0.30 -10.83
C THR A 9 8.24 0.85 -10.78
N ASP A 10 7.23 -0.02 -10.66
CA ASP A 10 5.85 0.33 -10.29
C ASP A 10 5.66 0.16 -8.77
N ALA A 11 6.57 0.73 -7.97
CA ALA A 11 6.48 0.72 -6.51
C ALA A 11 5.28 1.58 -6.08
N GLY A 12 4.11 0.93 -6.01
CA GLY A 12 2.88 1.55 -5.54
C GLY A 12 2.82 1.65 -4.02
N ILE A 13 2.02 2.58 -3.52
CA ILE A 13 1.77 2.71 -2.08
C ILE A 13 0.62 1.77 -1.71
N GLU A 14 0.95 0.61 -1.15
CA GLU A 14 -0.05 -0.34 -0.66
C GLU A 14 -0.69 0.18 0.64
N GLN A 15 -1.98 0.50 0.59
CA GLN A 15 -2.77 1.02 1.71
C GLN A 15 -4.17 0.40 1.69
N ASP A 16 -4.85 0.41 2.84
CA ASP A 16 -6.25 0.02 2.90
C ASP A 16 -7.15 1.07 2.20
N ASN A 17 -8.40 0.69 1.97
CA ASN A 17 -9.41 1.57 1.38
C ASN A 17 -10.23 2.35 2.43
N GLY A 18 -9.65 2.59 3.61
CA GLY A 18 -10.26 3.38 4.66
C GLY A 18 -10.61 4.80 4.21
N LYS A 19 -11.69 5.38 4.78
CA LYS A 19 -12.17 6.73 4.41
C LYS A 19 -11.08 7.83 4.40
N PRO A 20 -10.13 7.92 5.35
CA PRO A 20 -9.08 8.93 5.28
C PRO A 20 -8.05 8.68 4.16
N HIS A 21 -7.87 7.43 3.74
CA HIS A 21 -6.95 7.05 2.65
C HIS A 21 -7.56 7.26 1.26
N MET A 22 -8.89 7.23 1.17
CA MET A 22 -9.64 7.43 -0.08
C MET A 22 -10.04 8.88 -0.37
N ASP A 23 -9.74 9.80 0.55
CA ASP A 23 -10.03 11.23 0.40
C ASP A 23 -9.25 11.85 -0.77
N LYS A 24 -9.87 12.85 -1.40
CA LYS A 24 -9.30 13.54 -2.57
C LYS A 24 -7.94 14.14 -2.28
N LYS A 25 -7.76 14.69 -1.07
CA LYS A 25 -6.49 15.27 -0.64
C LYS A 25 -5.39 14.21 -0.60
N THR A 26 -5.68 13.03 -0.06
CA THR A 26 -4.72 11.93 0.05
C THR A 26 -4.33 11.40 -1.33
N LYS A 27 -5.30 11.23 -2.23
CA LYS A 27 -5.04 10.83 -3.63
C LYS A 27 -4.15 11.82 -4.38
N ASN A 28 -4.46 13.11 -4.28
CA ASN A 28 -3.66 14.15 -4.92
C ASN A 28 -2.23 14.16 -4.38
N ASN A 29 -2.06 13.99 -3.06
CA ASN A 29 -0.73 13.90 -2.46
C ASN A 29 0.04 12.65 -2.95
N SER A 30 -0.62 11.51 -3.12
CA SER A 30 0.02 10.29 -3.66
C SER A 30 0.48 10.48 -5.10
N GLU A 31 -0.30 11.19 -5.92
CA GLU A 31 0.08 11.53 -7.30
C GLU A 31 1.26 12.52 -7.35
N GLU A 32 1.35 13.45 -6.41
CA GLU A 32 2.47 14.39 -6.28
C GLU A 32 3.77 13.72 -5.80
N LEU A 33 3.68 12.59 -5.10
CA LEU A 33 4.82 11.78 -4.67
C LEU A 33 5.31 10.88 -5.79
N ASP A 34 6.07 11.44 -6.74
CA ASP A 34 6.70 10.74 -7.87
C ASP A 34 5.74 9.92 -8.76
N GLY A 35 4.44 10.27 -8.76
CA GLY A 35 3.43 9.52 -9.50
C GLY A 35 3.16 8.14 -8.92
N ALA A 36 3.39 7.96 -7.62
CA ALA A 36 3.17 6.70 -6.94
C ALA A 36 1.71 6.24 -7.07
N LYS A 37 1.53 5.05 -7.66
CA LYS A 37 0.20 4.47 -7.86
C LYS A 37 -0.29 3.83 -6.57
N VAL A 38 -1.57 3.97 -6.27
CA VAL A 38 -2.21 3.23 -5.18
C VAL A 38 -2.88 1.99 -5.79
N PRO A 39 -2.35 0.78 -5.58
CA PRO A 39 -2.98 -0.44 -6.05
C PRO A 39 -4.33 -0.66 -5.36
N PRO A 40 -5.30 -1.31 -6.02
CA PRO A 40 -6.61 -1.57 -5.43
C PRO A 40 -6.49 -2.59 -4.30
N HIS A 41 -6.85 -2.19 -3.08
CA HIS A 41 -6.91 -3.08 -1.92
C HIS A 41 -8.36 -3.49 -1.60
N PRO A 42 -8.65 -4.80 -1.39
CA PRO A 42 -9.98 -5.26 -1.00
C PRO A 42 -10.37 -4.78 0.41
N ALA A 43 -11.67 -4.54 0.63
CA ALA A 43 -12.16 -4.09 1.94
C ALA A 43 -12.05 -5.21 2.99
N TYR A 44 -11.78 -4.84 4.24
CA TYR A 44 -11.71 -5.76 5.40
C TYR A 44 -10.82 -6.99 5.16
N SER A 45 -9.65 -6.77 4.57
CA SER A 45 -8.78 -7.85 4.08
C SER A 45 -7.39 -7.79 4.75
N PRO A 46 -7.29 -7.96 6.08
CA PRO A 46 -6.02 -7.87 6.80
C PRO A 46 -5.01 -8.95 6.38
N ASN A 47 -5.48 -10.12 5.92
CA ASN A 47 -4.61 -11.20 5.41
C ASN A 47 -3.85 -10.83 4.13
N PHE A 48 -4.25 -9.75 3.44
CA PHE A 48 -3.59 -9.27 2.23
C PHE A 48 -2.66 -8.10 2.51
N ALA A 49 -2.75 -7.47 3.69
CA ALA A 49 -1.91 -6.35 4.07
C ALA A 49 -0.64 -6.86 4.79
N PRO A 50 0.57 -6.69 4.23
CA PRO A 50 1.82 -7.15 4.86
C PRO A 50 2.07 -6.54 6.24
N SER A 51 1.50 -5.35 6.48
CA SER A 51 1.50 -4.71 7.79
C SER A 51 0.76 -5.54 8.83
N ASP A 52 -0.39 -6.10 8.48
CA ASP A 52 -1.31 -6.70 9.45
C ASP A 52 -0.90 -8.15 9.77
N TYR A 53 -0.76 -9.01 8.75
CA TYR A 53 -0.40 -10.42 8.98
C TYR A 53 1.09 -10.64 9.29
N GLY A 54 1.93 -9.67 8.97
CA GLY A 54 3.38 -9.76 9.12
C GLY A 54 3.86 -8.94 10.30
N LEU A 55 3.88 -7.62 10.14
CA LEU A 55 4.50 -6.72 11.11
C LEU A 55 3.73 -6.65 12.44
N PHE A 56 2.43 -6.37 12.38
CA PHE A 56 1.61 -6.13 13.57
C PHE A 56 1.31 -7.40 14.35
N ASP A 57 1.10 -8.54 13.68
CA ASP A 57 0.98 -9.85 14.33
C ASP A 57 2.21 -10.19 15.20
N HIS A 58 3.42 -9.85 14.69
CA HIS A 58 4.66 -10.05 15.45
C HIS A 58 4.86 -8.99 16.56
N CYS A 59 4.24 -7.82 16.45
CA CYS A 59 4.29 -6.78 17.49
C CYS A 59 3.35 -7.07 18.68
N ASP A 60 2.19 -7.70 18.44
CA ASP A 60 1.26 -8.06 19.51
C ASP A 60 1.73 -9.25 20.36
N THR A 61 2.75 -9.96 19.89
CA THR A 61 3.31 -11.16 20.54
C THR A 61 4.43 -10.83 21.55
N PHE A 62 4.71 -9.55 21.83
CA PHE A 62 5.80 -9.08 22.73
C PHE A 62 5.36 -8.66 24.13
#